data_AF-A4RZP8-F1
#
_entry.id   AF-A4RZP8-F1
#
_cell.length_a   1.000
_cell.length_b   1.000
_cell.length_c   1.000
_cell.angle_alpha   90.00
_cell.angle_beta   90.00
_cell.angle_gamma   90.00
#
_symmetry.space_group_name_H-M   'P 1'
#
loop_
_entity.id
_entity.type
_entity.pdbx_description
1 polymer ?
#
loop_
_entity_poly.entity_id
_entity_poly.type
_entity_poly.pdbx_seq_one_letter_code
_entity_poly.pdbx_strand_id
1 'polypeptide(L)'
;MSLDLKPGTNTISFAFNSRVWGLQEVSAFVYLWDWNIKLVISDVDGTITKSDVLGHLAPMVGKDWSHDGVASLYSNITDNGYKMMFLTSRAISHASGTRKYLSSLRQGDKTLAQGPVMCAPDPLSKALFREVVTRNPQRFKIRCLQDIRNLFPPGWNPFHAGFGNRDTDVESYLAVGVPQHRVFTINPKGEVVCETTKRVKQYTLSEVNELAHEMFPPIEDTCPVTGSVAEEQFNDFNHWKNPVDADFGTPI
;
A
#
# COMPACT_ATOMS: atom_id res chain seq x y z
N MET A 1 -25.90 10.96 14.62
CA MET A 1 -24.78 10.66 15.53
C MET A 1 -23.50 11.01 14.78
N SER A 2 -22.62 11.80 15.38
CA SER A 2 -21.25 12.03 14.89
C SER A 2 -20.31 11.03 15.55
N LEU A 3 -19.30 10.55 14.84
CA LEU A 3 -18.30 9.60 15.36
C LEU A 3 -17.17 10.25 16.18
N ASP A 4 -17.11 11.59 16.20
CA ASP A 4 -16.09 12.39 16.93
C ASP A 4 -14.64 11.87 16.73
N LEU A 5 -14.30 11.59 15.48
CA LEU A 5 -13.01 11.02 15.09
C LEU A 5 -11.89 12.04 15.29
N LYS A 6 -10.75 11.57 15.80
CA LYS A 6 -9.52 12.36 15.92
C LYS A 6 -8.62 12.11 14.71
N PRO A 7 -7.78 13.08 14.29
CA PRO A 7 -6.78 12.84 13.27
C PRO A 7 -5.91 11.61 13.59
N GLY A 8 -5.67 10.77 12.58
CA GLY A 8 -4.94 9.51 12.72
C GLY A 8 -5.83 8.30 13.03
N THR A 9 -5.29 7.36 13.79
CA THR A 9 -5.94 6.07 14.08
C THR A 9 -6.93 6.21 15.23
N ASN A 10 -8.15 5.72 15.02
CA ASN A 10 -9.22 5.63 16.00
C ASN A 10 -9.65 4.17 16.13
N THR A 11 -10.10 3.77 17.32
CA THR A 11 -10.72 2.46 17.53
C THR A 11 -12.22 2.67 17.73
N ILE A 12 -13.02 1.94 16.95
CA ILE A 12 -14.46 1.86 17.14
C ILE A 12 -14.84 0.44 17.53
N SER A 13 -15.96 0.29 18.23
CA SER A 13 -16.49 -1.00 18.65
C SER A 13 -17.95 -1.14 18.25
N PHE A 14 -18.27 -2.29 17.67
CA PHE A 14 -19.63 -2.73 17.40
C PHE A 14 -20.02 -3.75 18.46
N ALA A 15 -20.97 -3.37 19.31
CA ALA A 15 -21.50 -4.26 20.33
C ALA A 15 -22.88 -4.77 19.92
N PHE A 16 -23.10 -6.08 20.01
CA PHE A 16 -24.40 -6.69 19.83
C PHE A 16 -24.73 -7.57 21.03
N ASN A 17 -25.96 -7.47 21.53
CA ASN A 17 -26.43 -8.27 22.65
C ASN A 17 -27.49 -9.26 22.15
N SER A 18 -27.29 -10.54 22.41
CA SER A 18 -28.24 -11.59 22.06
C SER A 18 -28.58 -12.46 23.27
N ARG A 19 -29.77 -13.06 23.27
CA ARG A 19 -30.20 -13.95 24.37
C ARG A 19 -29.31 -15.20 24.50
N VAL A 20 -28.73 -15.67 23.40
CA VAL A 20 -27.96 -16.92 23.34
C VAL A 20 -26.49 -16.68 23.68
N TRP A 21 -25.89 -15.60 23.18
CA TRP A 21 -24.46 -15.34 23.28
C TRP A 21 -24.10 -14.19 24.23
N GLY A 22 -25.09 -13.56 24.85
CA GLY A 22 -24.90 -12.36 25.67
C GLY A 22 -24.38 -11.17 24.85
N LEU A 23 -23.66 -10.27 25.52
CA LEU A 23 -22.98 -9.14 24.92
C LEU A 23 -21.72 -9.63 24.19
N GLN A 24 -21.64 -9.30 22.91
CA GLN A 24 -20.49 -9.56 22.04
C GLN A 24 -20.01 -8.25 21.45
N GLU A 25 -18.71 -8.10 21.31
CA GLU A 25 -18.08 -6.87 20.82
C GLU A 25 -17.06 -7.20 19.74
N VAL A 26 -17.07 -6.41 18.67
CA VAL A 26 -16.08 -6.47 17.59
C VAL A 26 -15.49 -5.08 17.41
N SER A 27 -14.17 -4.96 17.55
CA SER A 27 -13.46 -3.70 17.36
C SER A 27 -12.86 -3.57 15.96
N ALA A 28 -12.80 -2.35 15.45
CA ALA A 28 -12.20 -2.00 14.17
C ALA A 28 -11.36 -0.72 14.30
N PHE A 29 -10.38 -0.57 13.41
CA PHE A 29 -9.61 0.67 13.27
C PHE A 29 -10.23 1.54 12.19
N VAL A 30 -10.38 2.83 12.49
CA VAL A 30 -10.81 3.88 11.56
C VAL A 30 -9.69 4.90 11.47
N TYR A 31 -9.29 5.26 10.25
CA TYR A 31 -8.23 6.22 10.02
C TYR A 31 -8.85 7.51 9.48
N LEU A 32 -8.62 8.61 10.19
CA LEU A 32 -9.00 9.94 9.72
C LEU A 32 -7.73 10.66 9.25
N TRP A 33 -7.67 10.95 7.96
CA TRP A 33 -6.55 11.64 7.34
C TRP A 33 -7.04 12.82 6.51
N ASP A 34 -6.17 13.83 6.36
CA ASP A 34 -6.44 14.96 5.50
C ASP A 34 -6.48 14.56 4.02
N TRP A 35 -7.17 15.36 3.21
CA TRP A 35 -7.37 15.08 1.78
C TRP A 35 -6.06 15.13 0.97
N ASN A 36 -5.03 15.84 1.45
CA ASN A 36 -3.78 16.09 0.75
C ASN A 36 -2.65 15.11 1.14
N ILE A 37 -2.96 14.02 1.86
CA ILE A 37 -1.94 13.02 2.17
C ILE A 37 -1.37 12.36 0.92
N LYS A 38 -0.14 11.86 1.05
CA LYS A 38 0.53 11.00 0.07
C LYS A 38 0.64 9.59 0.65
N LEU A 39 -0.05 8.65 0.01
CA LEU A 39 -0.11 7.23 0.39
C LEU A 39 0.95 6.41 -0.34
N VAL A 40 1.58 5.51 0.41
CA VAL A 40 2.47 4.49 -0.13
C VAL A 40 1.82 3.12 0.10
N ILE A 41 1.53 2.43 -0.99
CA ILE A 41 0.92 1.11 -0.97
C ILE A 41 2.03 0.07 -0.77
N SER A 42 1.81 -0.89 0.11
CA SER A 42 2.69 -2.04 0.28
C SER A 42 1.86 -3.32 0.30
N ASP A 43 2.12 -4.23 -0.63
CA ASP A 43 1.61 -5.59 -0.49
C ASP A 43 2.25 -6.26 0.73
N VAL A 44 1.52 -7.15 1.40
CA VAL A 44 2.06 -7.83 2.58
C VAL A 44 2.74 -9.14 2.18
N ASP A 45 2.01 -9.96 1.43
CA ASP A 45 2.41 -11.34 1.11
C ASP A 45 3.50 -11.36 0.04
N GLY A 46 4.67 -11.90 0.39
CA GLY A 46 5.81 -11.99 -0.53
C GLY A 46 6.54 -10.67 -0.77
N THR A 47 6.06 -9.56 -0.21
CA THR A 47 6.69 -8.23 -0.27
C THR A 47 7.28 -7.82 1.08
N ILE A 48 6.50 -7.93 2.16
CA ILE A 48 7.03 -7.80 3.53
C ILE A 48 7.52 -9.16 4.01
N THR A 49 6.75 -10.23 3.73
CA THR A 49 7.18 -11.61 4.03
C THR A 49 8.07 -12.14 2.90
N LYS A 50 9.13 -12.89 3.23
CA LYS A 50 10.05 -13.52 2.26
C LYS A 50 9.40 -14.59 1.37
N SER A 51 8.18 -15.05 1.70
CA SER A 51 7.41 -15.97 0.84
C SER A 51 5.90 -15.95 1.12
N ASP A 52 5.12 -16.37 0.11
CA ASP A 52 3.66 -16.51 0.16
C ASP A 52 3.18 -17.72 0.98
N VAL A 53 4.01 -18.77 1.07
CA VAL A 53 3.64 -20.07 1.68
C VAL A 53 3.92 -20.10 3.18
N LEU A 54 5.06 -19.54 3.63
CA LEU A 54 5.43 -19.56 5.05
C LEU A 54 4.65 -18.53 5.88
N GLY A 55 4.02 -17.53 5.25
CA GLY A 55 3.20 -16.51 5.92
C GLY A 55 1.95 -17.05 6.63
N HIS A 56 1.46 -18.24 6.24
CA HIS A 56 0.35 -18.94 6.91
C HIS A 56 0.78 -19.82 8.10
N LEU A 57 2.07 -20.16 8.22
CA LEU A 57 2.62 -21.06 9.25
C LEU A 57 3.58 -20.35 10.24
N ALA A 58 3.85 -19.06 10.03
CA ALA A 58 4.88 -18.30 10.74
C ALA A 58 4.68 -18.01 12.25
N PRO A 59 3.51 -18.15 12.91
CA PRO A 59 3.46 -17.90 14.35
C PRO A 59 4.27 -18.91 15.19
N MET A 60 4.73 -20.03 14.61
CA MET A 60 5.31 -21.14 15.36
C MET A 60 6.84 -21.24 15.34
N VAL A 61 7.55 -20.42 14.53
CA VAL A 61 9.01 -20.48 14.46
C VAL A 61 9.56 -19.08 14.62
N GLY A 62 10.19 -18.80 15.77
CA GLY A 62 10.73 -17.49 16.20
C GLY A 62 11.90 -16.97 15.37
N LYS A 63 11.77 -16.97 14.05
CA LYS A 63 12.71 -16.43 13.08
C LYS A 63 12.01 -15.32 12.30
N ASP A 64 12.66 -14.17 12.12
CA ASP A 64 12.11 -13.09 11.33
C ASP A 64 12.12 -13.47 9.84
N TRP A 65 10.92 -13.68 9.30
CA TRP A 65 10.69 -14.06 7.90
C TRP A 65 10.47 -12.86 6.99
N SER A 66 10.80 -11.64 7.43
CA SER A 66 10.68 -10.43 6.61
C SER A 66 11.96 -10.13 5.83
N HIS A 67 11.84 -9.34 4.76
CA HIS A 67 13.01 -8.83 4.06
C HIS A 67 13.78 -7.84 4.95
N ASP A 68 15.10 -8.00 5.00
CA ASP A 68 15.97 -7.20 5.88
C ASP A 68 16.04 -5.75 5.37
N GLY A 69 15.73 -4.79 6.25
CA GLY A 69 15.72 -3.36 5.92
C GLY A 69 14.34 -2.78 5.57
N VAL A 70 13.30 -3.59 5.41
CA VAL A 70 11.92 -3.10 5.14
C VAL A 70 11.40 -2.21 6.26
N ALA A 71 11.66 -2.55 7.53
CA ALA A 71 11.22 -1.72 8.64
C ALA A 71 11.88 -0.33 8.58
N SER A 72 13.18 -0.28 8.32
CA SER A 72 13.93 0.98 8.17
C SER A 72 13.42 1.82 7.01
N LEU A 73 13.23 1.21 5.84
CA LEU A 73 12.66 1.88 4.66
C LEU A 73 11.28 2.49 4.96
N TYR A 74 10.38 1.71 5.57
CA TYR A 74 9.02 2.18 5.82
C TYR A 74 8.99 3.22 6.93
N SER A 75 9.83 3.11 7.97
CA SER A 75 10.00 4.18 8.95
C SER A 75 10.47 5.48 8.30
N ASN A 76 11.50 5.43 7.45
CA ASN A 76 12.04 6.61 6.79
C ASN A 76 11.00 7.28 5.87
N ILE A 77 10.21 6.49 5.14
CA ILE A 77 9.08 6.99 4.34
C ILE A 77 8.07 7.71 5.24
N THR A 78 7.70 7.14 6.39
CA THR A 78 6.77 7.79 7.31
C THR A 78 7.33 9.01 8.02
N ASP A 79 8.63 9.01 8.33
CA ASP A 79 9.32 10.13 8.96
C ASP A 79 9.33 11.36 8.02
N ASN A 80 9.28 11.13 6.71
CA ASN A 80 9.11 12.18 5.67
C ASN A 80 7.65 12.60 5.44
N GLY A 81 6.71 12.15 6.27
CA GLY A 81 5.30 12.60 6.26
C GLY A 81 4.33 11.74 5.45
N TYR A 82 4.83 10.78 4.66
CA TYR A 82 3.99 9.87 3.88
C TYR A 82 3.22 8.90 4.78
N LYS A 83 2.07 8.42 4.31
CA LYS A 83 1.24 7.44 5.04
C LYS A 83 1.34 6.07 4.39
N MET A 84 1.63 5.05 5.19
CA MET A 84 1.64 3.67 4.71
C MET A 84 0.23 3.09 4.68
N MET A 85 -0.11 2.37 3.62
CA MET A 85 -1.29 1.51 3.55
C MET A 85 -0.87 0.12 3.07
N PHE A 86 -1.30 -0.89 3.81
CA PHE A 86 -0.97 -2.28 3.52
C PHE A 86 -2.13 -2.96 2.79
N LEU A 87 -1.81 -3.74 1.76
CA LEU A 87 -2.76 -4.52 0.98
C LEU A 87 -2.41 -6.00 1.10
N THR A 88 -3.40 -6.86 1.30
CA THR A 88 -3.19 -8.32 1.35
C THR A 88 -4.34 -9.02 0.65
N SER A 89 -4.01 -10.11 -0.04
CA SER A 89 -5.02 -10.99 -0.63
C SER A 89 -5.61 -11.98 0.39
N ARG A 90 -5.14 -11.95 1.65
CA ARG A 90 -5.74 -12.73 2.74
C ARG A 90 -7.15 -12.22 3.03
N ALA A 91 -8.04 -13.14 3.39
CA ALA A 91 -9.41 -12.83 3.73
C ALA A 91 -9.50 -11.99 5.02
N ILE A 92 -10.51 -11.13 5.13
CA ILE A 92 -10.69 -10.22 6.27
C ILE A 92 -10.81 -10.94 7.63
N SER A 93 -11.28 -12.20 7.64
CA SER A 93 -11.22 -13.08 8.82
C SER A 93 -9.80 -13.23 9.42
N HIS A 94 -8.74 -13.06 8.62
CA HIS A 94 -7.35 -13.11 9.06
C HIS A 94 -6.76 -11.73 9.40
N ALA A 95 -7.53 -10.64 9.27
CA ALA A 95 -7.03 -9.28 9.41
C ALA A 95 -6.40 -9.01 10.80
N SER A 96 -6.94 -9.59 11.87
CA SER A 96 -6.36 -9.46 13.22
C SER A 96 -4.96 -10.07 13.31
N GLY A 97 -4.74 -11.22 12.69
CA GLY A 97 -3.43 -11.88 12.66
C GLY A 97 -2.42 -11.09 11.84
N THR A 98 -2.83 -10.61 10.67
CA THR A 98 -1.98 -9.78 9.80
C THR A 98 -1.57 -8.48 10.49
N ARG A 99 -2.51 -7.76 11.11
CA ARG A 99 -2.19 -6.53 11.88
C ARG A 99 -1.22 -6.82 13.03
N LYS A 100 -1.46 -7.90 13.78
CA LYS A 100 -0.56 -8.30 14.87
C LYS A 100 0.85 -8.57 14.34
N TYR A 101 0.98 -9.31 13.24
CA TYR A 101 2.26 -9.57 12.58
C TYR A 101 2.99 -8.27 12.21
N LEU A 102 2.32 -7.38 11.46
CA LEU A 102 2.89 -6.10 11.04
C LEU A 102 3.32 -5.23 12.24
N SER A 103 2.49 -5.16 13.29
CA SER A 103 2.80 -4.41 14.51
C SER A 103 3.94 -5.01 15.35
N SER A 104 4.17 -6.32 15.23
CA SER A 104 5.24 -7.02 15.94
C SER A 104 6.59 -6.99 15.20
N LEU A 105 6.58 -6.63 13.91
CA LEU A 105 7.77 -6.65 13.08
C LEU A 105 8.73 -5.53 13.51
N ARG A 106 9.90 -5.95 13.96
CA ARG A 106 10.98 -5.07 14.41
C ARG A 106 12.30 -5.53 13.80
N GLN A 107 13.07 -4.60 13.24
CA GLN A 107 14.41 -4.87 12.72
C GLN A 107 15.37 -3.86 13.35
N GLY A 108 16.22 -4.35 14.27
CA GLY A 108 17.07 -3.48 15.10
C GLY A 108 16.25 -2.61 16.05
N ASP A 109 16.41 -1.29 15.94
CA ASP A 109 15.68 -0.29 16.72
C ASP A 109 14.40 0.21 16.02
N LYS A 110 14.21 -0.11 14.74
CA LYS A 110 13.04 0.31 13.95
C LYS A 110 11.90 -0.70 14.03
N THR A 111 10.69 -0.21 14.24
CA THR A 111 9.44 -0.96 14.08
C THR A 111 8.82 -0.65 12.72
N LEU A 112 8.06 -1.59 12.17
CA LEU A 112 7.35 -1.35 10.92
C LEU A 112 6.35 -0.19 11.09
N ALA A 113 6.30 0.69 10.09
CA ALA A 113 5.30 1.75 9.99
C ALA A 113 3.88 1.21 10.18
N GLN A 114 3.05 1.95 10.91
CA GLN A 114 1.65 1.59 11.13
C GLN A 114 0.77 2.18 10.03
N GLY A 115 -0.30 1.46 9.69
CA GLY A 115 -1.23 1.88 8.64
C GLY A 115 -2.43 0.95 8.54
N PRO A 116 -3.49 1.36 7.83
CA PRO A 116 -4.63 0.50 7.55
C PRO A 116 -4.18 -0.71 6.72
N VAL A 117 -4.84 -1.84 6.99
CA VAL A 117 -4.61 -3.11 6.28
C VAL A 117 -5.89 -3.45 5.52
N MET A 118 -5.82 -3.35 4.19
CA MET A 118 -6.91 -3.72 3.30
C MET A 118 -6.80 -5.21 2.98
N CYS A 119 -7.85 -5.96 3.32
CA CYS A 119 -7.92 -7.40 3.13
C CYS A 119 -8.91 -7.75 2.01
N ALA A 120 -8.70 -8.91 1.39
CA ALA A 120 -9.71 -9.48 0.51
C ALA A 120 -11.02 -9.71 1.30
N PRO A 121 -12.19 -9.46 0.70
CA PRO A 121 -13.46 -9.76 1.34
C PRO A 121 -13.55 -11.26 1.66
N ASP A 122 -14.11 -11.59 2.83
CA ASP A 122 -14.44 -12.98 3.13
C ASP A 122 -15.46 -13.48 2.09
N PRO A 123 -15.35 -14.74 1.63
CA PRO A 123 -16.34 -15.31 0.74
C PRO A 123 -17.72 -15.29 1.42
N LEU A 124 -18.66 -14.47 0.91
CA LEU A 124 -20.09 -14.76 1.11
C LEU A 124 -20.47 -16.09 0.41
N SER A 125 -19.73 -16.44 -0.64
CA SER A 125 -19.81 -17.71 -1.37
C SER A 125 -18.43 -18.15 -1.85
N LYS A 126 -18.09 -19.43 -1.64
CA LYS A 126 -16.85 -20.05 -2.15
C LYS A 126 -16.70 -19.94 -3.67
N ALA A 127 -17.82 -19.88 -4.41
CA ALA A 127 -17.80 -19.76 -5.87
C ALA A 127 -17.38 -18.36 -6.34
N LEU A 128 -17.94 -17.30 -5.74
CA LEU A 128 -17.56 -15.90 -6.02
C LEU A 128 -16.11 -15.63 -5.64
N PHE A 129 -15.65 -16.16 -4.51
CA PHE A 129 -14.25 -16.03 -4.11
C PHE A 129 -13.30 -16.73 -5.09
N ARG A 130 -13.65 -17.92 -5.58
CA ARG A 130 -12.85 -18.63 -6.60
C ARG A 130 -12.77 -17.83 -7.90
N GLU A 131 -13.86 -17.21 -8.31
CA GLU A 131 -13.96 -16.52 -9.59
C GLU A 131 -13.26 -15.15 -9.60
N VAL A 132 -13.42 -14.37 -8.52
CA VAL A 132 -12.89 -13.01 -8.45
C VAL A 132 -11.52 -12.97 -7.78
N VAL A 133 -11.36 -13.64 -6.63
CA VAL A 133 -10.14 -13.53 -5.81
C VAL A 133 -9.11 -14.59 -6.21
N THR A 134 -9.52 -15.85 -6.39
CA THR A 134 -8.56 -16.92 -6.69
C THR A 134 -8.12 -16.92 -8.16
N ARG A 135 -9.00 -16.59 -9.10
CA ARG A 135 -8.67 -16.56 -10.53
C ARG A 135 -8.05 -15.23 -11.01
N ASN A 136 -8.41 -14.11 -10.38
CA ASN A 136 -7.91 -12.79 -10.77
C ASN A 136 -7.66 -11.89 -9.55
N PRO A 137 -6.68 -12.23 -8.69
CA PRO A 137 -6.38 -11.48 -7.46
C PRO A 137 -6.18 -9.96 -7.70
N GLN A 138 -5.64 -9.59 -8.85
CA GLN A 138 -5.46 -8.19 -9.27
C GLN A 138 -6.79 -7.43 -9.40
N ARG A 139 -7.90 -8.09 -9.76
CA ARG A 139 -9.21 -7.41 -9.88
C ARG A 139 -9.70 -6.91 -8.52
N PHE A 140 -9.48 -7.69 -7.46
CA PHE A 140 -9.77 -7.24 -6.10
C PHE A 140 -8.88 -6.07 -5.72
N LYS A 141 -7.55 -6.19 -5.92
CA LYS A 141 -6.59 -5.13 -5.57
C LYS A 141 -6.91 -3.81 -6.28
N ILE A 142 -7.12 -3.86 -7.60
CA ILE A 142 -7.53 -2.70 -8.42
C ILE A 142 -8.82 -2.10 -7.86
N ARG A 143 -9.85 -2.92 -7.61
CA ARG A 143 -11.13 -2.40 -7.12
C ARG A 143 -11.00 -1.73 -5.74
N CYS A 144 -10.30 -2.38 -4.82
CA CYS A 144 -10.05 -1.84 -3.48
C CYS A 144 -9.30 -0.51 -3.55
N LEU A 145 -8.23 -0.44 -4.34
CA LEU A 145 -7.45 0.79 -4.51
C LEU A 145 -8.26 1.89 -5.21
N GLN A 146 -9.11 1.54 -6.17
CA GLN A 146 -10.04 2.50 -6.81
C GLN A 146 -11.05 3.05 -5.80
N ASP A 147 -11.64 2.20 -4.97
CA ASP A 147 -12.58 2.62 -3.93
C ASP A 147 -11.90 3.59 -2.95
N ILE A 148 -10.65 3.32 -2.55
CA ILE A 148 -9.85 4.24 -1.72
C ILE A 148 -9.57 5.56 -2.46
N ARG A 149 -9.15 5.52 -3.73
CA ARG A 149 -8.93 6.75 -4.51
C ARG A 149 -10.19 7.61 -4.60
N ASN A 150 -11.36 6.99 -4.72
CA ASN A 150 -12.63 7.69 -4.82
C ASN A 150 -13.09 8.33 -3.49
N LEU A 151 -12.41 8.06 -2.37
CA LEU A 151 -12.61 8.80 -1.11
C LEU A 151 -11.99 10.20 -1.15
N PHE A 152 -11.09 10.46 -2.09
CA PHE A 152 -10.38 11.73 -2.23
C PHE A 152 -11.04 12.66 -3.26
N PRO A 153 -10.78 13.99 -3.19
CA PRO A 153 -11.34 14.94 -4.13
C PRO A 153 -11.04 14.60 -5.60
N PRO A 154 -11.98 14.85 -6.54
CA PRO A 154 -11.71 14.71 -7.96
C PRO A 154 -10.48 15.52 -8.38
N GLY A 155 -9.50 14.87 -9.00
CA GLY A 155 -8.23 15.50 -9.42
C GLY A 155 -7.07 15.32 -8.45
N TRP A 156 -7.30 14.83 -7.23
CA TRP A 156 -6.24 14.38 -6.34
C TRP A 156 -6.03 12.87 -6.44
N ASN A 157 -4.80 12.45 -6.73
CA ASN A 157 -4.41 11.05 -6.56
C ASN A 157 -3.61 10.93 -5.26
N PRO A 158 -4.14 10.25 -4.23
CA PRO A 158 -3.41 10.11 -2.98
C PRO A 158 -2.21 9.17 -3.14
N PHE A 159 -2.18 8.29 -4.13
CA PHE A 159 -1.14 7.26 -4.23
C PHE A 159 0.15 7.80 -4.83
N HIS A 160 1.20 7.83 -4.00
CA HIS A 160 2.53 8.29 -4.38
C HIS A 160 3.41 7.17 -4.93
N ALA A 161 3.42 6.00 -4.27
CA ALA A 161 4.26 4.86 -4.62
C ALA A 161 3.60 3.53 -4.27
N GLY A 162 4.12 2.44 -4.85
CA GLY A 162 3.65 1.08 -4.59
C GLY A 162 4.80 0.07 -4.51
N PHE A 163 4.78 -0.77 -3.49
CA PHE A 163 5.70 -1.91 -3.31
C PHE A 163 4.91 -3.21 -3.45
N GLY A 164 5.35 -4.11 -4.30
CA GLY A 164 4.75 -5.44 -4.52
C GLY A 164 5.79 -6.49 -4.83
N ASN A 165 5.35 -7.71 -5.14
CA ASN A 165 6.23 -8.84 -5.46
C ASN A 165 5.86 -9.54 -6.77
N ARG A 166 4.73 -9.17 -7.39
CA ARG A 166 4.23 -9.76 -8.63
C ARG A 166 3.93 -8.69 -9.67
N ASP A 167 3.98 -9.09 -10.95
CA ASP A 167 3.56 -8.20 -12.06
C ASP A 167 2.09 -7.78 -11.94
N THR A 168 1.25 -8.61 -11.29
CA THR A 168 -0.15 -8.26 -10.96
C THR A 168 -0.27 -7.09 -9.99
N ASP A 169 0.73 -6.87 -9.12
CA ASP A 169 0.75 -5.73 -8.20
C ASP A 169 1.10 -4.46 -8.97
N VAL A 170 2.08 -4.56 -9.89
CA VAL A 170 2.45 -3.49 -10.81
C VAL A 170 1.22 -3.05 -11.61
N GLU A 171 0.51 -4.00 -12.24
CA GLU A 171 -0.74 -3.73 -12.96
C GLU A 171 -1.75 -3.00 -12.05
N SER A 172 -1.90 -3.46 -10.80
CA SER A 172 -2.84 -2.89 -9.84
C SER A 172 -2.51 -1.44 -9.48
N TYR A 173 -1.23 -1.13 -9.27
CA TYR A 173 -0.77 0.21 -8.90
C TYR A 173 -0.85 1.19 -10.07
N LEU A 174 -0.47 0.75 -11.27
CA LEU A 174 -0.60 1.55 -12.48
C LEU A 174 -2.06 1.86 -12.81
N ALA A 175 -2.97 0.90 -12.64
CA ALA A 175 -4.40 1.07 -12.89
C ALA A 175 -5.05 2.17 -12.02
N VAL A 176 -4.48 2.47 -10.85
CA VAL A 176 -4.96 3.56 -9.97
C VAL A 176 -4.14 4.84 -10.09
N GLY A 177 -3.17 4.88 -11.00
CA GLY A 177 -2.43 6.08 -11.37
C GLY A 177 -1.15 6.31 -10.58
N VAL A 178 -0.57 5.29 -9.95
CA VAL A 178 0.79 5.39 -9.39
C VAL A 178 1.79 5.56 -10.54
N PRO A 179 2.71 6.55 -10.51
CA PRO A 179 3.71 6.71 -11.55
C PRO A 179 4.62 5.48 -11.68
N GLN A 180 4.95 5.05 -12.91
CA GLN A 180 5.81 3.88 -13.15
C GLN A 180 7.17 3.96 -12.44
N HIS A 181 7.76 5.16 -12.32
CA HIS A 181 9.05 5.34 -11.65
C HIS A 181 8.95 5.24 -10.11
N ARG A 182 7.74 5.10 -9.56
CA ARG A 182 7.45 4.91 -8.13
C ARG A 182 6.76 3.56 -7.84
N VAL A 183 6.80 2.64 -8.81
CA VAL A 183 6.34 1.25 -8.63
C VAL A 183 7.55 0.35 -8.50
N PHE A 184 7.61 -0.40 -7.39
CA PHE A 184 8.73 -1.25 -7.02
C PHE A 184 8.29 -2.70 -6.85
N THR A 185 9.08 -3.62 -7.38
CA THR A 185 8.90 -5.06 -7.21
C THR A 185 10.07 -5.63 -6.43
N ILE A 186 9.81 -6.30 -5.32
CA ILE A 186 10.82 -7.04 -4.55
C ILE A 186 10.74 -8.53 -4.88
N ASN A 187 11.89 -9.18 -5.02
CA ASN A 187 11.97 -10.62 -5.21
C ASN A 187 12.31 -11.35 -3.89
N PRO A 188 12.19 -12.69 -3.83
CA PRO A 188 12.46 -13.45 -2.60
C PRO A 188 13.89 -13.33 -2.04
N LYS A 189 14.86 -12.86 -2.84
CA LYS A 189 16.23 -12.59 -2.38
C LYS A 189 16.37 -11.22 -1.70
N GLY A 190 15.34 -10.38 -1.76
CA GLY A 190 15.37 -9.00 -1.26
C GLY A 190 15.94 -8.00 -2.26
N GLU A 191 16.05 -8.37 -3.53
CA GLU A 191 16.43 -7.47 -4.61
C GLU A 191 15.16 -6.74 -5.09
N VAL A 192 15.24 -5.43 -5.24
CA VAL A 192 14.16 -4.52 -5.61
C VAL A 192 14.43 -3.97 -7.00
N VAL A 193 13.40 -3.93 -7.84
CA VAL A 193 13.44 -3.28 -9.16
C VAL A 193 12.38 -2.20 -9.22
N CYS A 194 12.72 -1.05 -9.80
CA CYS A 194 11.73 -0.05 -10.19
C CYS A 194 11.18 -0.41 -11.57
N GLU A 195 9.88 -0.27 -11.79
CA GLU A 195 9.24 -0.67 -13.05
C GLU A 195 9.87 0.03 -14.27
N THR A 196 10.30 1.29 -14.11
CA THR A 196 10.95 2.05 -15.20
C THR A 196 12.35 1.53 -15.55
N THR A 197 13.09 0.99 -14.57
CA THR A 197 14.48 0.54 -14.75
C THR A 197 14.64 -0.98 -14.66
N LYS A 198 13.54 -1.73 -14.65
CA LYS A 198 13.48 -3.19 -14.44
C LYS A 198 14.40 -4.02 -15.34
N ARG A 199 14.74 -3.51 -16.54
CA ARG A 199 15.63 -4.19 -17.50
C ARG A 199 17.11 -3.83 -17.36
N VAL A 200 17.43 -2.81 -16.57
CA VAL A 200 18.76 -2.16 -16.57
C VAL A 200 19.39 -2.20 -15.19
N LYS A 201 18.60 -2.06 -14.12
CA LYS A 201 19.13 -1.94 -12.76
C LYS A 201 18.27 -2.71 -11.76
N GLN A 202 18.96 -3.36 -10.84
CA GLN A 202 18.41 -3.94 -9.62
C GLN A 202 19.05 -3.23 -8.44
N TYR A 203 18.29 -3.03 -7.39
CA TYR A 203 18.71 -2.38 -6.16
C TYR A 203 18.56 -3.37 -5.01
N THR A 204 19.43 -3.28 -4.03
CA THR A 204 19.20 -3.85 -2.70
C THR A 204 18.21 -2.98 -1.93
N LEU A 205 17.54 -3.54 -0.91
CA LEU A 205 16.70 -2.73 -0.02
C LEU A 205 17.46 -1.58 0.67
N SER A 206 18.75 -1.77 0.97
CA SER A 206 19.61 -0.71 1.50
C SER A 206 19.80 0.43 0.51
N GLU A 207 20.07 0.13 -0.76
CA GLU A 207 20.20 1.16 -1.80
C GLU A 207 18.87 1.89 -2.04
N VAL A 208 17.73 1.18 -2.00
CA VAL A 208 16.41 1.82 -2.06
C VAL A 208 16.19 2.73 -0.86
N ASN A 209 16.67 2.35 0.33
CA ASN A 209 16.57 3.17 1.53
C ASN A 209 17.44 4.43 1.46
N GLU A 210 18.64 4.34 0.89
CA GLU A 210 19.50 5.50 0.60
C GLU A 210 18.82 6.45 -0.39
N LEU A 211 18.21 5.90 -1.44
CA LEU A 211 17.44 6.68 -2.44
C LEU A 211 16.09 7.15 -1.91
N ALA A 212 15.61 6.64 -0.78
CA ALA A 212 14.29 6.97 -0.27
C ALA A 212 14.14 8.46 0.00
N HIS A 213 15.21 9.17 0.37
CA HIS A 213 15.15 10.61 0.60
C HIS A 213 14.89 11.41 -0.69
N GLU A 214 15.37 10.93 -1.83
CA GLU A 214 15.09 11.53 -3.14
C GLU A 214 13.71 11.15 -3.67
N MET A 215 13.29 9.90 -3.47
CA MET A 215 12.00 9.39 -3.96
C MET A 215 10.81 9.82 -3.10
N PHE A 216 11.06 10.05 -1.81
CA PHE A 216 10.10 10.46 -0.79
C PHE A 216 10.64 11.71 -0.08
N PRO A 217 10.76 12.85 -0.78
CA PRO A 217 11.20 14.08 -0.13
C PRO A 217 10.26 14.45 1.01
N PRO A 218 10.76 15.07 2.11
CA PRO A 218 9.92 15.51 3.22
C PRO A 218 8.73 16.34 2.73
N ILE A 219 7.52 15.96 3.16
CA ILE A 219 6.33 16.76 2.89
C ILE A 219 6.41 17.97 3.82
N GLU A 220 6.75 19.15 3.27
CA GLU A 220 6.65 20.39 4.02
C GLU A 220 5.17 20.66 4.36
N ASP A 221 4.88 21.11 5.58
CA ASP A 221 3.53 21.50 6.04
C ASP A 221 3.00 22.79 5.36
N THR A 222 3.44 23.09 4.15
CA THR A 222 3.00 24.24 3.39
C THR A 222 1.64 23.96 2.75
N CYS A 223 0.64 24.71 3.21
CA CYS A 223 -0.62 24.87 2.48
C CYS A 223 -0.30 25.28 1.03
N PRO A 224 -0.71 24.52 -0.01
CA PRO A 224 -0.57 24.99 -1.38
C PRO A 224 -1.66 26.05 -1.62
N VAL A 225 -1.38 27.28 -1.22
CA VAL A 225 -1.96 28.44 -1.90
C VAL A 225 -1.28 28.42 -3.26
N THR A 226 -2.05 28.14 -4.30
CA THR A 226 -1.63 27.85 -5.69
C THR A 226 -1.14 26.41 -5.89
N GLY A 227 -2.05 25.56 -6.37
CA GLY A 227 -1.65 24.25 -6.85
C GLY A 227 -0.89 24.35 -8.16
N SER A 228 -0.12 23.31 -8.48
CA SER A 228 -0.13 22.78 -9.83
C SER A 228 0.39 21.34 -9.85
N VAL A 229 -0.35 20.50 -10.56
CA VAL A 229 0.13 19.21 -11.11
C VAL A 229 1.37 19.45 -12.03
N ALA A 230 1.67 20.71 -12.37
CA ALA A 230 2.77 21.11 -13.23
C ALA A 230 4.14 21.03 -12.54
N GLU A 231 4.26 21.25 -11.23
CA GLU A 231 5.58 21.16 -10.55
C GLU A 231 6.08 19.70 -10.47
N GLU A 232 5.20 18.71 -10.27
CA GLU A 232 5.59 17.30 -10.36
C GLU A 232 5.86 16.84 -11.81
N GLN A 233 5.33 17.55 -12.82
CA GLN A 233 5.64 17.30 -14.24
C GLN A 233 6.98 17.91 -14.67
N PHE A 234 7.49 18.91 -13.95
CA PHE A 234 8.80 19.54 -14.19
C PHE A 234 9.78 19.18 -13.07
N ASN A 235 10.18 17.92 -13.01
CA ASN A 235 11.37 17.50 -12.27
C ASN A 235 12.39 16.89 -13.25
N ASP A 236 13.65 16.76 -12.82
CA ASP A 236 14.72 16.20 -13.66
C ASP A 236 14.39 14.78 -14.19
N PHE A 237 13.46 14.06 -13.56
CA PHE A 237 12.99 12.76 -14.04
C PHE A 237 11.96 12.85 -15.19
N ASN A 238 11.19 13.94 -15.29
CA ASN A 238 10.18 14.15 -16.33
C ASN A 238 10.63 15.10 -17.44
N HIS A 239 11.63 15.96 -17.19
CA HIS A 239 12.07 17.03 -18.11
C HIS A 239 12.56 16.53 -19.49
N TRP A 240 13.08 15.30 -19.59
CA TRP A 240 13.68 14.78 -20.84
C TRP A 240 12.75 13.93 -21.73
N LYS A 241 11.43 14.00 -21.56
CA LYS A 241 10.51 13.31 -22.47
C LYS A 241 10.12 14.21 -23.64
N ASN A 242 10.57 13.86 -24.84
CA ASN A 242 10.08 14.48 -26.09
C ASN A 242 8.56 14.21 -26.22
N PRO A 243 7.73 15.21 -26.54
CA PRO A 243 6.31 14.98 -26.78
C PRO A 243 6.15 14.09 -28.01
N VAL A 244 5.42 12.98 -27.83
CA VAL A 244 4.97 12.15 -28.95
C VAL A 244 3.68 12.78 -29.45
N ASP A 245 3.72 13.37 -30.64
CA ASP A 245 2.53 13.85 -31.35
C ASP A 245 1.60 12.66 -31.62
N ALA A 246 0.50 12.58 -30.88
CA ALA A 246 -0.58 11.62 -31.12
C ALA A 246 -1.60 12.26 -32.06
N ASP A 247 -1.49 11.91 -33.34
CA ASP A 247 -2.48 12.24 -34.38
C ASP A 247 -3.75 11.41 -34.15
N PHE A 248 -4.86 12.09 -33.83
CA PHE A 248 -6.16 11.47 -33.64
C PHE A 248 -6.85 11.29 -34.98
N GLY A 249 -6.71 10.10 -35.57
CA GLY A 249 -7.52 9.68 -36.72
C GLY A 249 -9.01 9.63 -36.36
N THR A 250 -9.82 10.42 -37.08
CA THR A 250 -11.29 10.45 -37.00
C THR A 250 -11.93 9.11 -37.37
N PRO A 251 -13.03 8.68 -36.73
CA PRO A 251 -13.72 7.45 -37.07
C PRO A 251 -14.67 7.63 -38.27
N ILE A 252 -14.78 6.59 -39.11
CA ILE A 252 -15.87 6.36 -40.07
C ILE A 252 -16.90 5.44 -39.39
#